data_AF-A0A5E4RHF8-F1
#
_entry.id   AF-A0A5E4RHF8-F1
#
_cell.length_a   1.000
_cell.length_b   1.000
_cell.length_c   1.000
_cell.angle_alpha   90.00
_cell.angle_beta   90.00
_cell.angle_gamma   90.00
#
_symmetry.space_group_name_H-M   'P 1'
#
loop_
_entity.id
_entity.type
_entity.pdbx_description
1 polymer ?
#
loop_
_entity_poly.entity_id
_entity_poly.type
_entity_poly.pdbx_seq_one_letter_code
_entity_poly.pdbx_strand_id
1 'polypeptide(L)'
;MNTPDDPNDIATTRADETVSGQSSNNLVHSGKSIGAARGQRLAPWLLGGACGALLGGLAVAMALLVGRPAAPPPTSSTPPPTGVQPQEIVASHVRARLSQHPLDIVSTDPLTVKPWFDGRLDYVPPVVDLSTKGFPLAGARLDYVGGRTVSVLVYLTDKQPIDLYLFSGRDKASAAPSITGAHGYAIARWRRNGMTYWAITDAEPTHLRVFVEALQAMT
;
A
#
# COMPACT_ATOMS: atom_id res chain seq x y z
N MET A 1 60.49 10.41 -24.67
CA MET A 1 59.84 11.21 -25.71
C MET A 1 58.85 12.12 -25.01
N ASN A 2 59.09 13.42 -25.06
CA ASN A 2 58.37 14.48 -24.36
C ASN A 2 56.99 14.75 -24.98
N THR A 3 56.04 15.15 -24.13
CA THR A 3 54.84 15.95 -24.43
C THR A 3 55.21 17.25 -25.17
N PRO A 4 54.32 17.82 -25.98
CA PRO A 4 53.43 18.94 -25.54
C PRO A 4 52.03 18.83 -26.20
N ASP A 5 50.99 19.64 -25.97
CA ASP A 5 50.70 20.81 -25.15
C ASP A 5 49.16 20.90 -25.11
N ASP A 6 48.62 21.25 -23.94
CA ASP A 6 47.29 21.82 -23.75
C ASP A 6 47.44 23.36 -23.75
N PRO A 7 46.51 24.12 -24.34
CA PRO A 7 46.36 25.50 -23.90
C PRO A 7 44.91 25.98 -23.75
N ASN A 8 44.66 26.43 -22.52
CA ASN A 8 43.90 27.63 -22.12
C ASN A 8 42.38 27.64 -22.28
N ASP A 9 41.65 27.71 -21.18
CA ASP A 9 41.51 28.86 -20.24
C ASP A 9 40.78 30.06 -20.85
N ILE A 10 39.58 30.28 -20.31
CA ILE A 10 39.01 31.61 -20.12
C ILE A 10 38.46 31.70 -18.69
N ALA A 11 39.36 32.02 -17.76
CA ALA A 11 39.01 32.78 -16.56
C ALA A 11 38.92 34.27 -16.93
N THR A 12 38.01 35.03 -16.28
CA THR A 12 38.35 36.29 -15.55
C THR A 12 37.18 37.30 -15.45
N THR A 13 37.03 37.84 -14.23
CA THR A 13 36.53 39.18 -13.83
C THR A 13 35.01 39.40 -13.74
N ARG A 14 34.40 39.79 -12.61
CA ARG A 14 34.63 40.78 -11.51
C ARG A 14 33.74 42.03 -11.70
N ALA A 15 33.25 42.52 -10.55
CA ALA A 15 32.53 43.78 -10.26
C ALA A 15 31.00 43.65 -10.33
N ASP A 16 30.26 43.73 -9.23
CA ASP A 16 30.05 44.89 -8.34
C ASP A 16 29.30 46.01 -9.06
N GLU A 17 27.99 46.09 -8.84
CA GLU A 17 27.27 47.36 -8.92
C GLU A 17 26.03 47.34 -8.01
N THR A 18 26.04 48.34 -7.15
CA THR A 18 25.05 48.77 -6.18
C THR A 18 23.98 49.58 -6.90
N VAL A 19 22.69 49.38 -6.59
CA VAL A 19 21.69 50.46 -6.74
C VAL A 19 20.78 50.50 -5.52
N SER A 20 20.96 51.58 -4.77
CA SER A 20 20.07 52.16 -3.76
C SER A 20 18.95 52.96 -4.46
N GLY A 21 17.76 52.99 -3.88
CA GLY A 21 16.61 53.78 -4.36
C GLY A 21 15.30 53.37 -3.65
N GLN A 22 14.97 53.81 -2.44
CA GLN A 22 14.61 55.17 -1.99
C GLN A 22 13.12 55.50 -2.19
N SER A 23 12.56 56.17 -1.16
CA SER A 23 11.30 56.94 -1.11
C SER A 23 10.03 56.17 -0.70
N SER A 24 9.57 56.22 0.56
CA SER A 24 8.96 57.35 1.30
C SER A 24 7.46 57.59 1.05
N ASN A 25 6.73 57.56 2.17
CA ASN A 25 5.60 58.43 2.56
C ASN A 25 4.14 58.07 2.21
N ASN A 26 3.43 57.63 3.25
CA ASN A 26 2.27 58.26 3.88
C ASN A 26 1.46 59.31 3.10
N LEU A 27 0.12 59.16 3.13
CA LEU A 27 -0.92 60.19 3.31
C LEU A 27 -2.28 59.46 3.47
N VAL A 28 -2.78 59.21 4.68
CA VAL A 28 -3.75 60.01 5.45
C VAL A 28 -4.77 60.79 4.61
N HIS A 29 -6.05 60.45 4.76
CA HIS A 29 -7.27 61.30 4.79
C HIS A 29 -8.32 60.46 5.55
N SER A 30 -8.72 60.69 6.80
CA SER A 30 -9.26 61.85 7.53
C SER A 30 -10.67 62.30 7.11
N GLY A 31 -11.58 62.33 8.10
CA GLY A 31 -12.88 63.05 8.10
C GLY A 31 -14.11 62.12 8.01
N LYS A 32 -14.66 61.56 9.10
CA LYS A 32 -15.50 62.17 10.16
C LYS A 32 -16.82 62.78 9.64
N SER A 33 -17.94 62.17 10.02
CA SER A 33 -19.19 62.90 10.28
C SER A 33 -19.81 62.38 11.58
N ILE A 34 -20.37 63.33 12.31
CA ILE A 34 -20.86 63.27 13.68
C ILE A 34 -22.38 63.36 13.58
N GLY A 35 -23.12 62.57 14.35
CA GLY A 35 -24.57 62.68 14.43
C GLY A 35 -25.07 62.07 15.74
N ALA A 36 -25.35 62.93 16.72
CA ALA A 36 -25.85 62.56 18.03
C ALA A 36 -27.40 62.59 18.07
N ALA A 37 -27.93 61.61 18.82
CA ALA A 37 -29.11 61.64 19.70
C ALA A 37 -30.48 62.10 19.16
N ARG A 38 -31.51 61.21 19.29
CA ARG A 38 -32.71 61.47 20.12
C ARG A 38 -33.66 60.25 20.27
N GLY A 39 -34.21 60.08 21.47
CA GLY A 39 -35.57 59.57 21.75
C GLY A 39 -35.75 58.05 21.81
N GLN A 40 -35.58 57.40 22.96
CA GLN A 40 -36.67 57.10 23.91
C GLN A 40 -37.97 56.60 23.28
N ARG A 41 -38.21 55.28 23.30
CA ARG A 41 -39.49 54.68 23.73
C ARG A 41 -39.22 53.30 24.33
N LEU A 42 -39.22 53.23 25.66
CA LEU A 42 -39.24 52.00 26.44
C LEU A 42 -40.63 51.36 26.26
N ALA A 43 -40.69 50.16 25.69
CA ALA A 43 -41.92 49.36 25.65
C ALA A 43 -41.95 48.43 26.88
N PRO A 44 -42.92 48.59 27.80
CA PRO A 44 -43.00 47.81 29.02
C PRO A 44 -43.96 46.63 28.80
N TRP A 45 -43.42 45.47 28.44
CA TRP A 45 -44.21 44.23 28.48
C TRP A 45 -43.39 42.99 28.87
N LEU A 46 -42.31 43.19 29.64
CA LEU A 46 -41.50 42.10 30.20
C LEU A 46 -41.47 42.13 31.73
N LEU A 47 -42.63 42.35 32.35
CA LEU A 47 -42.87 41.92 33.74
C LEU A 47 -43.70 40.63 33.70
N GLY A 48 -43.02 39.50 33.71
CA GLY A 48 -43.63 38.18 33.80
C GLY A 48 -42.61 37.08 33.60
N GLY A 49 -41.87 36.73 34.64
CA GLY A 49 -41.14 35.45 34.68
C GLY A 49 -39.62 35.52 34.72
N ALA A 50 -39.04 36.40 35.51
CA ALA A 50 -37.72 36.16 36.10
C ALA A 50 -37.87 35.09 37.20
N CYS A 51 -37.84 33.81 36.83
CA CYS A 51 -37.50 32.66 37.69
C CYS A 51 -37.45 31.40 36.83
N GLY A 52 -36.26 31.03 36.32
CA GLY A 52 -36.07 29.71 35.70
C GLY A 52 -35.08 29.59 34.55
N ALA A 53 -34.28 30.61 34.21
CA ALA A 53 -33.42 30.56 33.02
C ALA A 53 -31.92 30.78 33.31
N LEU A 54 -31.44 30.39 34.51
CA LEU A 54 -30.00 30.30 34.80
C LEU A 54 -29.58 28.90 35.31
N LEU A 55 -30.25 27.86 34.80
CA LEU A 55 -29.76 26.46 34.83
C LEU A 55 -29.99 25.73 33.48
N GLY A 56 -30.21 26.47 32.38
CA GLY A 56 -30.56 25.89 31.07
C GLY A 56 -29.46 25.97 30.00
N GLY A 57 -28.31 26.60 30.29
CA GLY A 57 -27.23 26.79 29.30
C GLY A 57 -26.21 25.65 29.24
N LEU A 58 -26.07 24.86 30.30
CA LEU A 58 -25.15 23.70 30.33
C LEU A 58 -25.84 22.39 29.89
N ALA A 59 -27.17 22.37 29.77
CA ALA A 59 -27.91 21.15 29.45
C ALA A 59 -27.96 20.83 27.94
N VAL A 60 -27.85 21.81 27.05
CA VAL A 60 -27.97 21.56 25.60
C VAL A 60 -26.67 20.99 25.00
N ALA A 61 -25.50 21.30 25.57
CA ALA A 61 -24.25 20.64 25.17
C ALA A 61 -24.17 19.18 25.66
N MET A 62 -24.81 18.86 26.80
CA MET A 62 -24.94 17.48 27.29
C MET A 62 -26.05 16.71 26.55
N ALA A 63 -27.10 17.39 26.06
CA ALA A 63 -28.20 16.74 25.35
C ALA A 63 -27.82 16.20 23.96
N LEU A 64 -26.79 16.74 23.30
CA LEU A 64 -26.28 16.17 22.05
C LEU A 64 -25.27 15.02 22.27
N LEU A 65 -24.92 14.71 23.51
CA LEU A 65 -24.05 13.58 23.85
C LEU A 65 -24.83 12.31 24.22
N VAL A 66 -26.09 12.44 24.65
CA VAL A 66 -26.95 11.32 25.07
C VAL A 66 -27.66 10.65 23.87
N GLY A 67 -27.77 11.35 22.74
CA GLY A 67 -28.43 10.86 21.53
C GLY A 67 -27.51 10.13 20.53
N ARG A 68 -26.27 9.78 20.88
CA ARG A 68 -25.49 8.88 20.02
C ARG A 68 -26.12 7.49 20.11
N PRO A 69 -26.75 6.95 19.04
CA PRO A 69 -27.16 5.55 19.06
C PRO A 69 -25.90 4.74 19.40
N ALA A 70 -26.03 3.86 20.39
CA ALA A 70 -24.94 2.97 20.77
C ALA A 70 -24.42 2.34 19.47
N ALA A 71 -23.17 2.64 19.10
CA ALA A 71 -22.53 1.96 18.00
C ALA A 71 -22.68 0.47 18.32
N PRO A 72 -23.22 -0.36 17.41
CA PRO A 72 -23.27 -1.79 17.66
C PRO A 72 -21.86 -2.21 18.07
N PRO A 73 -21.69 -3.01 19.14
CA PRO A 73 -20.37 -3.54 19.46
C PRO A 73 -19.82 -4.15 18.16
N PRO A 74 -18.51 -4.03 17.87
CA PRO A 74 -17.95 -4.71 16.70
C PRO A 74 -18.16 -6.21 16.88
N THR A 75 -19.32 -6.72 16.47
CA THR A 75 -19.67 -8.14 16.37
C THR A 75 -19.09 -8.67 15.07
N SER A 76 -17.81 -8.39 14.88
CA SER A 76 -16.96 -9.01 13.90
C SER A 76 -15.73 -9.50 14.66
N SER A 77 -15.99 -10.29 15.71
CA SER A 77 -15.08 -11.37 16.08
C SER A 77 -15.15 -12.44 14.98
N THR A 78 -14.79 -12.07 13.75
CA THR A 78 -14.27 -13.04 12.80
C THR A 78 -13.04 -13.62 13.50
N PRO A 79 -13.02 -14.93 13.81
CA PRO A 79 -11.82 -15.55 14.34
C PRO A 79 -10.65 -15.11 13.46
N PRO A 80 -9.49 -14.71 14.03
CA PRO A 80 -8.36 -14.30 13.23
C PRO A 80 -8.16 -15.37 12.15
N PRO A 81 -8.21 -14.98 10.87
CA PRO A 81 -8.21 -15.96 9.79
C PRO A 81 -7.01 -16.87 9.98
N THR A 82 -7.26 -18.16 10.09
CA THR A 82 -6.21 -19.12 10.37
C THR A 82 -5.50 -19.43 9.06
N GLY A 83 -4.44 -18.67 8.76
CA GLY A 83 -3.59 -18.85 7.59
C GLY A 83 -3.26 -17.56 6.87
N VAL A 84 -2.43 -17.68 5.83
CA VAL A 84 -2.01 -16.56 4.99
C VAL A 84 -3.22 -15.90 4.32
N GLN A 85 -3.24 -14.58 4.35
CA GLN A 85 -4.32 -13.74 3.81
C GLN A 85 -3.96 -13.15 2.45
N PRO A 86 -4.95 -12.87 1.57
CA PRO A 86 -4.71 -12.23 0.27
C PRO A 86 -3.89 -10.94 0.37
N GLN A 87 -4.15 -10.12 1.39
CA GLN A 87 -3.46 -8.85 1.60
C GLN A 87 -1.98 -9.03 1.92
N GLU A 88 -1.61 -10.09 2.62
CA GLU A 88 -0.21 -10.39 2.93
C GLU A 88 0.54 -10.83 1.67
N ILE A 89 -0.11 -11.63 0.81
CA ILE A 89 0.44 -12.01 -0.51
C ILE A 89 0.65 -10.78 -1.38
N VAL A 90 -0.34 -9.88 -1.44
CA VAL A 90 -0.23 -8.61 -2.19
C VAL A 90 0.91 -7.75 -1.63
N ALA A 91 1.01 -7.60 -0.31
CA ALA A 91 2.07 -6.83 0.31
C ALA A 91 3.47 -7.39 -0.03
N SER A 92 3.61 -8.72 0.01
CA SER A 92 4.85 -9.42 -0.36
C SER A 92 5.23 -9.20 -1.83
N HIS A 93 4.25 -9.33 -2.73
CA HIS A 93 4.40 -9.11 -4.17
C HIS A 93 4.82 -7.67 -4.50
N VAL A 94 4.17 -6.69 -3.87
CA VAL A 94 4.52 -5.27 -4.02
C VAL A 94 5.93 -5.00 -3.49
N ARG A 95 6.28 -5.54 -2.32
CA ARG A 95 7.62 -5.39 -1.75
C ARG A 95 8.70 -5.94 -2.68
N ALA A 96 8.50 -7.14 -3.24
CA ALA A 96 9.44 -7.73 -4.18
C ALA A 96 9.59 -6.88 -5.44
N ARG A 97 8.49 -6.31 -5.95
CA ARG A 97 8.49 -5.44 -7.13
C ARG A 97 9.22 -4.12 -6.93
N LEU A 98 9.16 -3.56 -5.72
CA LEU A 98 9.87 -2.33 -5.36
C LEU A 98 11.34 -2.58 -5.03
N SER A 99 11.75 -3.85 -4.87
CA SER A 99 13.11 -4.25 -4.55
C SER A 99 14.03 -4.15 -5.77
N GLN A 100 15.29 -3.77 -5.53
CA GLN A 100 16.38 -3.90 -6.52
C GLN A 100 16.80 -5.37 -6.74
N HIS A 101 16.49 -6.25 -5.78
CA HIS A 101 16.78 -7.68 -5.81
C HIS A 101 15.45 -8.44 -5.60
N PRO A 102 14.65 -8.64 -6.66
CA PRO A 102 13.36 -9.35 -6.57
C PRO A 102 13.51 -10.88 -6.52
N LEU A 103 14.74 -11.39 -6.70
CA LEU A 103 15.09 -12.81 -6.68
C LEU A 103 16.34 -12.99 -5.82
N ASP A 104 16.35 -14.05 -5.00
CA ASP A 104 17.55 -14.43 -4.25
C ASP A 104 18.43 -15.40 -5.06
N ILE A 105 17.81 -16.18 -5.95
CA ILE A 105 18.49 -17.00 -6.94
C ILE A 105 17.88 -16.76 -8.32
N VAL A 106 18.73 -16.40 -9.28
CA VAL A 106 18.35 -16.19 -10.69
C VAL A 106 18.75 -17.43 -11.48
N SER A 107 17.82 -18.35 -11.65
CA SER A 107 18.03 -19.59 -12.41
C SER A 107 16.72 -20.07 -13.02
N THR A 108 16.78 -20.45 -14.29
CA THR A 108 15.66 -21.06 -15.01
C THR A 108 15.60 -22.57 -14.84
N ASP A 109 16.65 -23.19 -14.28
CA ASP A 109 16.78 -24.64 -14.13
C ASP A 109 16.25 -25.12 -12.76
N PRO A 110 15.21 -25.97 -12.74
CA PRO A 110 14.69 -26.56 -11.51
C PRO A 110 15.73 -27.38 -10.72
N LEU A 111 16.72 -27.97 -11.38
CA LEU A 111 17.77 -28.76 -10.71
C LEU A 111 18.73 -27.87 -9.92
N THR A 112 18.82 -26.59 -10.27
CA THR A 112 19.57 -25.58 -9.52
C THR A 112 18.71 -24.97 -8.41
N VAL A 113 17.42 -24.72 -8.67
CA VAL A 113 16.52 -24.04 -7.72
C VAL A 113 16.07 -24.95 -6.58
N LYS A 114 15.81 -26.24 -6.82
CA LYS A 114 15.36 -27.16 -5.76
C LYS A 114 16.37 -27.29 -4.62
N PRO A 115 17.66 -27.63 -4.87
CA PRO A 115 18.64 -27.78 -3.79
C PRO A 115 18.95 -26.45 -3.10
N TRP A 116 18.72 -25.32 -3.76
CA TRP A 116 18.85 -24.01 -3.12
C TRP A 116 17.83 -23.84 -1.97
N PHE A 117 16.68 -24.50 -1.96
CA PHE A 117 15.77 -24.42 -0.81
C PHE A 117 16.18 -25.31 0.38
N ASP A 118 17.13 -26.23 0.20
CA ASP A 118 17.50 -27.19 1.25
C ASP A 118 18.08 -26.48 2.47
N GLY A 119 17.55 -26.83 3.64
CA GLY A 119 17.95 -26.24 4.93
C GLY A 119 17.46 -24.82 5.18
N ARG A 120 16.77 -24.18 4.21
CA ARG A 120 16.19 -22.83 4.37
C ARG A 120 14.70 -22.83 4.71
N LEU A 121 14.02 -23.95 4.44
CA LEU A 121 12.62 -24.19 4.74
C LEU A 121 12.46 -25.54 5.44
N ASP A 122 11.36 -25.69 6.17
CA ASP A 122 10.92 -26.95 6.78
C ASP A 122 10.28 -27.92 5.77
N TYR A 123 10.24 -27.54 4.49
CA TYR A 123 9.72 -28.31 3.37
C TYR A 123 10.49 -27.99 2.09
N VAL A 124 10.42 -28.90 1.10
CA VAL A 124 10.99 -28.68 -0.23
C VAL A 124 9.86 -28.32 -1.19
N PRO A 125 9.87 -27.13 -1.81
CA PRO A 125 8.83 -26.75 -2.75
C PRO A 125 8.92 -27.55 -4.07
N PRO A 126 7.79 -28.00 -4.63
CA PRO A 126 7.78 -28.58 -5.96
C PRO A 126 8.08 -27.51 -7.01
N VAL A 127 9.28 -27.56 -7.59
CA VAL A 127 9.66 -26.73 -8.74
C VAL A 127 9.37 -27.51 -10.02
N VAL A 128 8.48 -26.94 -10.85
CA VAL A 128 8.04 -27.52 -12.12
C VAL A 128 8.52 -26.64 -13.26
N ASP A 129 9.04 -27.26 -14.32
CA ASP A 129 9.36 -26.55 -15.56
C ASP A 129 8.09 -26.35 -16.40
N LEU A 130 7.70 -25.08 -16.55
CA LEU A 130 6.54 -24.66 -17.34
C LEU A 130 6.95 -23.87 -18.59
N SER A 131 8.23 -23.90 -18.96
CA SER A 131 8.77 -23.18 -20.14
C SER A 131 8.04 -23.55 -21.43
N THR A 132 7.75 -24.84 -21.63
CA THR A 132 6.99 -25.37 -22.78
C THR A 132 5.54 -24.91 -22.84
N LYS A 133 5.01 -24.38 -21.73
CA LYS A 133 3.66 -23.81 -21.61
C LYS A 133 3.66 -22.28 -21.67
N GLY A 134 4.80 -21.65 -21.94
CA GLY A 134 4.95 -20.20 -22.00
C GLY A 134 5.20 -19.55 -20.64
N PHE A 135 5.50 -20.34 -19.60
CA PHE A 135 5.82 -19.84 -18.26
C PHE A 135 7.22 -20.27 -17.82
N PRO A 136 8.30 -19.70 -18.39
CA PRO A 136 9.64 -20.03 -17.94
C PRO A 136 9.84 -19.60 -16.48
N LEU A 137 10.54 -20.43 -15.71
CA LEU A 137 11.01 -20.08 -14.38
C LEU A 137 12.09 -19.00 -14.53
N ALA A 138 11.99 -17.89 -13.80
CA ALA A 138 13.03 -16.86 -13.72
C ALA A 138 14.00 -17.11 -12.55
N GLY A 139 13.49 -17.72 -11.49
CA GLY A 139 14.26 -17.95 -10.27
C GLY A 139 13.37 -18.17 -9.07
N ALA A 140 13.96 -17.94 -7.90
CA ALA A 140 13.26 -18.10 -6.63
C ALA A 140 13.76 -17.10 -5.58
N ARG A 141 12.94 -16.94 -4.54
CA ARG A 141 13.28 -16.19 -3.33
C ARG A 141 12.63 -16.81 -2.09
N LEU A 142 13.13 -16.40 -0.93
CA LEU A 142 12.47 -16.61 0.35
C LEU A 142 11.78 -15.33 0.77
N ASP A 143 10.59 -15.48 1.32
CA ASP A 143 9.81 -14.35 1.78
C ASP A 143 9.20 -14.64 3.16
N TYR A 144 8.74 -13.60 3.84
CA TYR A 144 8.07 -13.72 5.14
C TYR A 144 6.63 -13.22 5.04
N VAL A 145 5.69 -14.14 5.11
CA VAL A 145 4.25 -13.93 4.87
C VAL A 145 3.46 -14.69 5.93
N GLY A 146 2.46 -14.04 6.55
CA GLY A 146 1.60 -14.67 7.56
C GLY A 146 2.35 -15.23 8.77
N GLY A 147 3.45 -14.58 9.17
CA GLY A 147 4.24 -14.97 10.34
C GLY A 147 5.18 -16.17 10.13
N ARG A 148 5.47 -16.54 8.87
CA ARG A 148 6.38 -17.65 8.55
C ARG A 148 7.22 -17.38 7.30
N THR A 149 8.35 -18.06 7.20
CA THR A 149 9.13 -18.13 5.97
C THR A 149 8.38 -18.97 4.93
N VAL A 150 8.32 -18.46 3.70
CA VAL A 150 7.66 -19.12 2.56
C VAL A 150 8.61 -19.14 1.36
N SER A 151 8.52 -20.18 0.53
CA SER A 151 9.16 -20.19 -0.78
C SER A 151 8.32 -19.39 -1.77
N VAL A 152 9.01 -18.62 -2.61
CA VAL A 152 8.41 -17.98 -3.78
C VAL A 152 9.19 -18.39 -5.01
N LEU A 153 8.50 -19.04 -5.94
CA LEU A 153 9.00 -19.29 -7.29
C LEU A 153 8.48 -18.20 -8.20
N VAL A 154 9.36 -17.60 -9.00
CA VAL A 154 8.97 -16.52 -9.90
C VAL A 154 8.98 -17.05 -11.32
N TYR A 155 7.81 -17.12 -11.92
CA TYR A 155 7.62 -17.45 -13.33
C TYR A 155 7.39 -16.17 -14.12
N LEU A 156 7.57 -16.24 -15.44
CA LEU A 156 7.24 -15.13 -16.33
C LEU A 156 6.08 -15.51 -17.23
N THR A 157 5.16 -14.57 -17.47
CA THR A 157 4.25 -14.60 -18.61
C THR A 157 4.63 -13.43 -19.51
N ASP A 158 5.12 -13.74 -20.71
CA ASP A 158 5.82 -12.78 -21.57
C ASP A 158 6.98 -12.07 -20.84
N LYS A 159 6.73 -10.89 -20.28
CA LYS A 159 7.68 -10.08 -19.49
C LYS A 159 7.17 -9.73 -18.08
N GLN A 160 6.00 -10.23 -17.71
CA GLN A 160 5.35 -9.93 -16.43
C GLN A 160 5.60 -11.08 -15.44
N PRO A 161 6.03 -10.78 -14.20
CA PRO A 161 6.26 -11.80 -13.20
C PRO A 161 4.95 -12.37 -12.66
N ILE A 162 4.95 -13.68 -12.45
CA ILE A 162 3.96 -14.43 -11.69
C ILE A 162 4.70 -14.98 -10.46
N ASP A 163 4.38 -14.45 -9.29
CA ASP A 163 4.92 -14.95 -8.03
C ASP A 163 4.06 -16.11 -7.55
N LEU A 164 4.66 -17.29 -7.41
CA LEU A 164 4.05 -18.50 -6.86
C LEU A 164 4.60 -18.75 -5.46
N TYR A 165 3.78 -18.49 -4.45
CA TYR A 165 4.06 -18.79 -3.06
C TYR A 165 3.63 -20.22 -2.75
N LEU A 166 4.52 -20.99 -2.12
CA LEU A 166 4.24 -22.36 -1.70
C LEU A 166 4.59 -22.49 -0.23
N PHE A 167 3.71 -23.11 0.55
CA PHE A 167 4.00 -23.47 1.93
C PHE A 167 3.13 -24.62 2.41
N SER A 168 3.66 -25.44 3.31
CA SER A 168 2.92 -26.57 3.88
C SER A 168 1.78 -26.06 4.77
N GLY A 169 0.55 -26.51 4.48
CA GLY A 169 -0.63 -26.16 5.27
C GLY A 169 -0.84 -27.13 6.44
N ARG A 170 -1.48 -26.67 7.52
CA ARG A 170 -1.99 -27.58 8.57
C ARG A 170 -3.13 -28.45 8.03
N ASP A 171 -3.97 -27.85 7.20
CA ASP A 171 -5.06 -28.54 6.53
C ASP A 171 -4.54 -29.23 5.26
N LYS A 172 -4.64 -30.57 5.26
CA LYS A 172 -4.17 -31.43 4.17
C LYS A 172 -5.25 -31.68 3.10
N ALA A 173 -6.48 -31.20 3.29
CA ALA A 173 -7.54 -31.35 2.30
C ALA A 173 -7.18 -30.61 1.01
N SER A 174 -7.39 -31.27 -0.13
CA SER A 174 -7.28 -30.63 -1.44
C SER A 174 -8.41 -29.62 -1.64
N ALA A 175 -8.10 -28.51 -2.30
CA ALA A 175 -9.07 -27.50 -2.66
C ALA A 175 -8.79 -27.03 -4.08
N ALA A 176 -9.84 -26.96 -4.91
CA ALA A 176 -9.74 -26.50 -6.28
C ALA A 176 -9.28 -25.02 -6.35
N PRO A 177 -8.70 -24.58 -7.47
CA PRO A 177 -8.32 -23.19 -7.65
C PRO A 177 -9.51 -22.26 -7.56
N SER A 178 -9.32 -21.21 -6.77
CA SER A 178 -10.15 -20.02 -6.78
C SER A 178 -9.30 -18.84 -7.22
N ILE A 179 -9.79 -18.08 -8.19
CA ILE A 179 -9.13 -16.87 -8.70
C ILE A 179 -9.98 -15.66 -8.29
N THR A 180 -9.34 -14.67 -7.70
CA THR A 180 -9.95 -13.41 -7.25
C THR A 180 -9.12 -12.24 -7.74
N GLY A 181 -9.77 -11.13 -8.11
CA GLY A 181 -9.10 -9.86 -8.39
C GLY A 181 -9.07 -8.96 -7.15
N ALA A 182 -7.93 -8.36 -6.84
CA ALA A 182 -7.81 -7.37 -5.76
C ALA A 182 -6.75 -6.31 -6.11
N HIS A 183 -7.10 -5.03 -6.03
CA HIS A 183 -6.17 -3.89 -6.20
C HIS A 183 -5.35 -3.91 -7.51
N GLY A 184 -5.93 -4.37 -8.61
CA GLY A 184 -5.23 -4.49 -9.89
C GLY A 184 -4.35 -5.75 -10.04
N TYR A 185 -4.37 -6.64 -9.04
CA TYR A 185 -3.70 -7.93 -9.09
C TYR A 185 -4.72 -9.06 -9.30
N ALA A 186 -4.34 -10.04 -10.11
CA ALA A 186 -5.00 -11.33 -10.16
C ALA A 186 -4.35 -12.26 -9.14
N ILE A 187 -5.15 -12.91 -8.30
CA ILE A 187 -4.68 -13.80 -7.23
C ILE A 187 -5.40 -15.14 -7.35
N ALA A 188 -4.64 -16.23 -7.38
CA ALA A 188 -5.15 -17.59 -7.35
C ALA A 188 -4.74 -18.28 -6.05
N ARG A 189 -5.63 -19.10 -5.49
CA ARG A 189 -5.37 -19.93 -4.31
C ARG A 189 -5.88 -21.35 -4.54
N TRP A 190 -5.07 -22.35 -4.20
CA TRP A 190 -5.51 -23.74 -4.17
C TRP A 190 -4.70 -24.55 -3.15
N ARG A 191 -5.13 -25.79 -2.93
CA ARG A 191 -4.42 -26.76 -2.08
C ARG A 191 -4.31 -28.09 -2.77
N ARG A 192 -3.10 -28.67 -2.75
CA ARG A 192 -2.80 -29.96 -3.36
C ARG A 192 -1.58 -30.58 -2.71
N ASN A 193 -1.60 -31.90 -2.51
CA ASN A 193 -0.46 -32.66 -1.95
C ASN A 193 0.03 -32.10 -0.59
N GLY A 194 -0.88 -31.63 0.26
CA GLY A 194 -0.54 -31.02 1.56
C GLY A 194 0.11 -29.62 1.48
N MET A 195 0.25 -29.06 0.28
CA MET A 195 0.78 -27.73 0.04
C MET A 195 -0.34 -26.74 -0.25
N THR A 196 -0.21 -25.53 0.29
CA THR A 196 -1.03 -24.38 -0.09
C THR A 196 -0.25 -23.56 -1.10
N TYR A 197 -0.93 -23.21 -2.19
CA TYR A 197 -0.38 -22.42 -3.26
C TYR A 197 -1.12 -21.10 -3.34
N TRP A 198 -0.36 -20.03 -3.52
CA TRP A 198 -0.87 -18.73 -3.93
C TRP A 198 -0.10 -18.26 -5.15
N ALA A 199 -0.79 -17.89 -6.21
CA ALA A 199 -0.18 -17.25 -7.36
C ALA A 199 -0.72 -15.83 -7.49
N ILE A 200 0.15 -14.87 -7.75
CA ILE A 200 -0.23 -13.46 -7.91
C ILE A 200 0.54 -12.85 -9.08
N THR A 201 -0.16 -12.03 -9.85
CA THR A 201 0.41 -11.28 -10.97
C THR A 201 -0.37 -9.99 -11.20
N ASP A 202 0.27 -9.01 -11.81
CA ASP A 202 -0.36 -7.83 -12.40
C ASP A 202 -0.72 -8.02 -13.88
N ALA A 203 -0.45 -9.20 -14.43
CA ALA A 203 -0.94 -9.60 -15.74
C ALA A 203 -2.47 -9.74 -15.76
N GLU A 204 -3.02 -9.85 -16.97
CA GLU A 204 -4.43 -10.11 -17.15
C GLU A 204 -4.84 -11.41 -16.41
N PRO A 205 -6.00 -11.46 -15.73
CA PRO A 205 -6.46 -12.66 -15.02
C PRO A 205 -6.52 -13.93 -15.90
N THR A 206 -6.67 -13.76 -17.22
CA THR A 206 -6.61 -14.85 -18.21
C THR A 206 -5.26 -15.57 -18.19
N HIS A 207 -4.14 -14.84 -18.16
CA HIS A 207 -2.81 -15.44 -18.09
C HIS A 207 -2.61 -16.23 -16.79
N LEU A 208 -3.09 -15.69 -15.66
CA LEU A 208 -3.03 -16.39 -14.38
C LEU A 208 -3.83 -17.70 -14.40
N ARG A 209 -5.01 -17.71 -15.04
CA ARG A 209 -5.81 -18.93 -15.18
C ARG A 209 -5.07 -20.01 -15.97
N VAL A 210 -4.51 -19.66 -17.13
CA VAL A 210 -3.74 -20.58 -17.97
C VAL A 210 -2.51 -21.10 -17.23
N PHE A 211 -1.81 -20.24 -16.48
CA PHE A 211 -0.69 -20.65 -15.62
C PHE A 211 -1.10 -21.70 -14.58
N VAL A 212 -2.20 -21.43 -13.86
CA VAL A 212 -2.71 -22.36 -12.84
C VAL A 212 -3.09 -23.69 -13.47
N GLU A 213 -3.79 -23.69 -14.61
CA GLU A 213 -4.14 -24.92 -15.34
C GLU A 213 -2.91 -25.71 -15.77
N ALA A 214 -1.89 -25.04 -16.31
CA ALA A 214 -0.62 -25.67 -16.71
C ALA A 214 0.10 -26.30 -15.51
N LEU A 215 0.17 -25.59 -14.38
CA LEU A 215 0.78 -26.08 -13.16
C LEU A 215 -0.01 -27.26 -12.55
N GLN A 216 -1.34 -27.22 -12.62
CA GLN A 216 -2.19 -28.33 -12.19
C GLN A 216 -2.05 -29.57 -13.05
N ALA A 217 -1.77 -29.44 -14.35
CA ALA A 217 -1.54 -30.59 -15.20
C ALA A 217 -0.23 -31.34 -14.87
N MET A 218 0.72 -30.70 -14.19
CA MET A 218 2.06 -31.25 -13.93
C MET A 218 2.34 -31.60 -12.45
N THR A 219 1.46 -31.20 -11.52
CA THR A 219 1.56 -31.48 -10.07
C THR A 219 0.61 -32.57 -9.64
#